data_AF-A0A6J6ZW57-F1
#
_entry.id   AF-A0A6J6ZW57-F1
#
_cell.length_a   1.000
_cell.length_b   1.000
_cell.length_c   1.000
_cell.angle_alpha   90.00
_cell.angle_beta   90.00
_cell.angle_gamma   90.00
#
_symmetry.space_group_name_H-M   'P 1'
#
loop_
_entity.id
_entity.type
_entity.pdbx_description
1 polymer ?
#
loop_
_entity_poly.entity_id
_entity_poly.type
_entity_poly.pdbx_seq_one_letter_code
_entity_poly.pdbx_strand_id
1 'polypeptide(L)'
;MFVTIDLEAGQAQWDPLDPVKRAGIESVGRHTAMHLWSYLREHHADFQHCPPPNLPAHAGIRESARYVGDHTLTGEELATCVRNTNDVALAGWPMEKRENARGPKFRFFDRPEPAGIPAGCLQNARIPGLFFAGRCLSADHEALASVRVMGTCMATGQAAADLALKHAQNHR
;
A
#
# COMPACT_ATOMS: atom_id res chain seq x y z
N MET A 1 22.46 -6.38 6.26
CA MET A 1 21.16 -7.09 6.29
C MET A 1 20.07 -6.05 6.49
N PHE A 2 18.94 -6.19 5.81
CA PHE A 2 17.75 -5.34 6.01
C PHE A 2 16.63 -6.21 6.58
N VAL A 3 15.95 -5.72 7.62
CA VAL A 3 14.86 -6.43 8.28
C VAL A 3 13.71 -5.46 8.47
N THR A 4 12.50 -5.91 8.16
CA THR A 4 11.25 -5.24 8.51
C THR A 4 10.57 -5.98 9.64
N ILE A 5 10.11 -5.23 10.64
CA ILE A 5 9.35 -5.75 11.78
C ILE A 5 7.94 -5.20 11.64
N ASP A 6 6.95 -6.09 11.49
CA ASP A 6 5.54 -5.71 11.50
C ASP A 6 5.11 -5.46 12.96
N LEU A 7 4.52 -4.29 13.22
CA LEU A 7 4.13 -3.84 14.56
C LEU A 7 2.61 -3.83 14.68
N GLU A 8 2.10 -4.23 15.84
CA GLU A 8 0.67 -4.10 16.13
C GLU A 8 0.32 -2.67 16.55
N ALA A 9 -0.73 -2.15 15.91
CA ALA A 9 -1.13 -0.75 15.99
C ALA A 9 -2.51 -0.53 16.63
N GLY A 10 -3.14 -1.60 17.13
CA GLY A 10 -4.55 -1.56 17.55
C GLY A 10 -5.49 -1.40 16.36
N GLN A 11 -5.21 -2.12 15.26
CA GLN A 11 -5.67 -2.01 13.86
C GLN A 11 -7.11 -1.55 13.61
N ALA A 12 -8.06 -1.78 14.53
CA ALA A 12 -9.42 -1.27 14.43
C ALA A 12 -9.60 0.21 14.83
N GLN A 13 -8.67 0.79 15.59
CA GLN A 13 -8.69 2.17 16.10
C GLN A 13 -7.44 2.96 15.72
N TRP A 14 -6.68 2.47 14.74
CA TRP A 14 -5.47 3.14 14.27
C TRP A 14 -5.81 4.42 13.51
N ASP A 15 -5.20 5.53 13.92
CA ASP A 15 -5.22 6.78 13.15
C ASP A 15 -3.77 7.06 12.68
N PRO A 16 -3.49 6.96 11.37
CA PRO A 16 -2.16 7.22 10.84
C PRO A 16 -1.74 8.70 10.89
N LEU A 17 -2.64 9.61 11.28
CA LEU A 17 -2.39 11.04 11.42
C LEU A 17 -2.20 11.47 12.87
N ASP A 18 -2.50 10.60 13.85
CA ASP A 18 -2.33 10.88 15.28
C ASP A 18 -0.84 10.79 15.67
N PRO A 19 -0.20 11.90 16.08
CA PRO A 19 1.23 11.91 16.41
C PRO A 19 1.56 11.09 17.66
N VAL A 20 0.63 10.97 18.62
CA VAL A 20 0.85 10.21 19.85
C VAL A 20 0.84 8.71 19.54
N LYS A 21 -0.13 8.24 18.76
CA LYS A 21 -0.19 6.85 18.31
C LYS A 21 1.03 6.45 17.48
N ARG A 22 1.46 7.35 16.57
CA ARG A 22 2.70 7.18 15.80
C ARG A 22 3.92 7.06 16.68
N ALA A 23 4.12 8.01 17.60
CA ALA A 23 5.24 7.97 18.54
C ALA A 23 5.25 6.70 19.40
N GLY A 24 4.08 6.20 19.81
CA GLY A 24 3.92 4.94 20.53
C GLY A 24 4.45 3.74 19.74
N ILE A 25 3.97 3.53 18.50
CA ILE A 25 4.45 2.44 17.63
C ILE A 25 5.94 2.57 17.34
N GLU A 26 6.38 3.79 17.07
CA GLU A 26 7.77 4.12 16.83
C GLU A 26 8.68 3.80 18.02
N SER A 27 8.21 4.01 19.24
CA SER A 27 8.91 3.61 20.46
C SER A 27 8.97 2.08 20.58
N VAL A 28 7.82 1.40 20.44
CA VAL A 28 7.76 -0.07 20.48
C VAL A 28 8.68 -0.70 19.43
N GLY A 29 8.64 -0.20 18.19
CA GLY A 29 9.47 -0.69 17.10
C GLY A 29 10.96 -0.55 17.36
N ARG A 30 11.40 0.57 17.94
CA ARG A 30 12.81 0.77 18.31
C ARG A 30 13.24 -0.18 19.43
N HIS A 31 12.42 -0.36 20.46
CA HIS A 31 12.71 -1.32 21.53
C HIS A 31 12.78 -2.75 20.99
N THR A 32 11.81 -3.18 20.19
CA THR A 32 11.79 -4.51 19.58
C THR A 32 12.99 -4.75 18.68
N ALA A 33 13.37 -3.78 17.84
CA ALA A 33 14.53 -3.89 16.96
C ALA A 33 15.84 -4.02 17.74
N MET A 34 16.01 -3.23 18.81
CA MET A 34 17.20 -3.30 19.66
C MET A 34 17.25 -4.61 20.46
N HIS A 35 16.12 -5.10 20.98
CA HIS A 35 16.05 -6.40 21.65
C HIS A 35 16.39 -7.56 20.70
N LEU A 36 15.82 -7.55 19.49
CA LEU A 36 16.14 -8.56 18.48
C LEU A 36 17.63 -8.53 18.13
N TRP A 37 18.20 -7.33 17.93
CA TRP A 37 19.62 -7.18 17.67
C TRP A 37 20.49 -7.73 18.80
N SER A 38 20.23 -7.36 20.05
CA SER A 38 20.98 -7.86 21.21
C SER A 38 20.87 -9.39 21.33
N TYR A 39 19.66 -9.93 21.20
CA TYR A 39 19.42 -11.36 21.25
C TYR A 39 20.21 -12.11 20.17
N LEU A 40 20.17 -11.64 18.91
CA LEU A 40 20.90 -12.27 17.83
C LEU A 40 22.42 -12.25 18.08
N ARG A 41 22.96 -11.13 18.57
CA ARG A 41 24.38 -11.01 18.91
C ARG A 41 24.83 -11.96 20.02
N GLU A 42 23.99 -12.16 21.03
CA GLU A 42 24.27 -13.01 22.18
C GLU A 42 24.15 -14.50 21.85
N HIS A 43 23.21 -14.88 20.98
CA HIS A 43 22.85 -16.27 20.76
C HIS A 43 23.29 -16.87 19.42
N HIS A 44 23.72 -16.05 18.46
CA HIS A 44 24.12 -16.52 17.13
C HIS A 44 25.52 -16.04 16.75
N ALA A 45 26.42 -16.99 16.49
CA ALA A 45 27.82 -16.72 16.13
C ALA A 45 27.96 -15.75 14.94
N ASP A 46 27.10 -15.91 13.93
CA ASP A 46 27.09 -15.07 12.72
C ASP A 46 26.78 -13.59 13.00
N PHE A 47 26.20 -13.28 14.16
CA PHE A 47 25.78 -11.93 14.52
C PHE A 47 26.69 -11.28 15.58
N GLN A 48 27.67 -11.97 16.18
CA GLN A 48 28.47 -11.43 17.29
C GLN A 48 29.11 -10.05 17.00
N HIS A 49 29.59 -9.87 15.76
CA HIS A 49 30.20 -8.63 15.28
C HIS A 49 29.24 -7.72 14.48
N CYS A 50 27.93 -8.00 14.51
CA CYS A 50 26.93 -7.18 13.84
C CYS A 50 26.84 -5.80 14.53
N PRO A 51 27.04 -4.69 13.81
CA PRO A 51 26.90 -3.35 14.40
C PRO A 51 25.44 -3.08 14.78
N PRO A 52 25.17 -2.10 15.66
CA PRO A 52 23.81 -1.67 15.96
C PRO A 52 23.00 -1.33 14.70
N PRO A 53 21.68 -1.63 14.68
CA PRO A 53 20.85 -1.34 13.51
C PRO A 53 20.69 0.17 13.33
N ASN A 54 20.72 0.61 12.07
CA ASN A 54 20.26 1.95 11.72
C ASN A 54 18.72 1.94 11.66
N LEU A 55 18.07 2.72 12.52
CA LEU A 55 16.62 2.75 12.67
C LEU A 55 16.03 3.91 11.87
N PRO A 56 14.89 3.72 11.19
CA PRO A 56 14.25 4.80 10.45
C PRO A 56 13.75 5.90 11.40
N ALA A 57 13.65 7.13 10.88
CA ALA A 57 13.05 8.23 11.63
C ALA A 57 11.56 7.98 11.94
N HIS A 58 10.85 7.32 11.02
CA HIS A 58 9.42 7.04 11.12
C HIS A 58 9.08 5.57 10.88
N ALA A 59 8.00 5.12 11.54
CA ALA A 59 7.38 3.85 11.21
C ALA A 59 6.77 3.89 9.80
N GLY A 60 6.92 2.79 9.06
CA GLY A 60 6.31 2.65 7.74
C GLY A 60 4.80 2.47 7.84
N ILE A 61 4.04 3.44 7.34
CA ILE A 61 2.56 3.36 7.27
C ILE A 61 2.14 2.80 5.92
N ARG A 62 1.47 1.64 5.92
CA ARG A 62 1.04 0.96 4.69
C ARG A 62 -0.24 1.56 4.10
N GLU A 63 -1.10 2.11 4.95
CA GLU A 63 -2.38 2.69 4.55
C GLU A 63 -2.69 3.96 5.36
N SER A 64 -3.15 4.99 4.66
CA SER A 64 -3.55 6.28 5.21
C SER A 64 -4.77 6.81 4.46
N ALA A 65 -5.07 8.11 4.62
CA ALA A 65 -6.05 8.80 3.80
C ALA A 65 -5.76 8.61 2.30
N ARG A 66 -6.83 8.47 1.52
CA ARG A 66 -6.85 8.37 0.05
C ARG A 66 -7.93 9.29 -0.50
N TYR A 67 -7.80 9.65 -1.76
CA TYR A 67 -8.84 10.39 -2.47
C TYR A 67 -9.93 9.44 -2.94
N VAL A 68 -11.16 9.96 -2.98
CA VAL A 68 -12.31 9.25 -3.58
C VAL A 68 -12.41 9.67 -5.04
N GLY A 69 -12.33 8.68 -5.91
CA GLY A 69 -12.47 8.85 -7.34
C GLY A 69 -13.89 8.55 -7.83
N ASP A 70 -14.11 8.75 -9.13
CA ASP A 70 -15.39 8.42 -9.80
C ASP A 70 -15.73 6.93 -9.67
N HIS A 71 -14.72 6.08 -9.47
CA HIS A 71 -14.87 4.67 -9.08
C HIS A 71 -14.05 4.39 -7.82
N THR A 72 -14.56 3.52 -6.94
CA THR A 72 -13.78 2.96 -5.82
C THR A 72 -13.59 1.48 -6.08
N LEU A 73 -12.38 1.08 -6.46
CA LEU A 73 -12.06 -0.31 -6.75
C LEU A 73 -12.19 -1.16 -5.48
N THR A 74 -12.91 -2.27 -5.59
CA THR A 74 -13.15 -3.18 -4.46
C THR A 74 -12.30 -4.44 -4.51
N GLY A 75 -12.02 -5.02 -3.34
CA GLY A 75 -11.34 -6.31 -3.25
C GLY A 75 -12.10 -7.42 -3.97
N GLU A 76 -13.43 -7.34 -4.00
CA GLU A 76 -14.30 -8.29 -4.71
C GLU A 76 -14.17 -8.20 -6.23
N GLU A 77 -14.13 -6.99 -6.78
CA GLU A 77 -13.87 -6.80 -8.22
C GLU A 77 -12.51 -7.37 -8.63
N LEU A 78 -11.50 -7.24 -7.77
CA LEU A 78 -10.19 -7.86 -8.01
C LEU A 78 -10.26 -9.38 -7.93
N ALA A 79 -10.89 -9.93 -6.88
CA ALA A 79 -11.01 -11.36 -6.67
C ALA A 79 -11.71 -12.06 -7.85
N THR A 80 -12.81 -11.48 -8.33
CA THR A 80 -13.63 -12.01 -9.42
C THR A 80 -13.12 -11.64 -10.82
N CYS A 81 -11.96 -10.98 -10.90
CA CYS A 81 -11.27 -10.54 -12.10
C CYS A 81 -12.16 -9.70 -13.04
N VAL A 82 -12.87 -8.71 -12.48
CA VAL A 82 -13.73 -7.80 -13.26
C VAL A 82 -12.87 -7.02 -14.26
N ARG A 83 -13.42 -6.84 -15.47
CA ARG A 83 -12.83 -6.07 -16.57
C ARG A 83 -13.85 -5.11 -17.14
N ASN A 84 -13.43 -3.90 -17.45
CA ASN A 84 -14.26 -2.85 -18.03
C ASN A 84 -13.63 -2.29 -19.30
N THR A 85 -14.45 -1.65 -20.14
CA THR A 85 -13.99 -1.01 -21.37
C THR A 85 -13.10 0.22 -21.12
N ASN A 86 -13.20 0.81 -19.93
CA ASN A 86 -12.43 1.97 -19.48
C ASN A 86 -11.30 1.61 -18.52
N ASP A 87 -10.86 0.34 -18.48
CA ASP A 87 -9.67 -0.07 -17.73
C ASP A 87 -8.42 0.61 -18.29
N VAL A 88 -7.60 1.18 -17.40
CA VAL A 88 -6.36 1.88 -17.77
C VAL A 88 -5.10 1.19 -17.24
N ALA A 89 -5.25 0.25 -16.31
CA ALA A 89 -4.17 -0.58 -15.80
C ALA A 89 -4.73 -1.94 -15.37
N LEU A 90 -3.82 -2.89 -15.10
CA LEU A 90 -4.14 -4.25 -14.68
C LEU A 90 -3.53 -4.57 -13.32
N ALA A 91 -4.31 -5.19 -12.46
CA ALA A 91 -3.87 -5.72 -11.18
C ALA A 91 -3.62 -7.23 -11.32
N GLY A 92 -2.36 -7.65 -11.12
CA GLY A 92 -1.95 -9.07 -11.14
C GLY A 92 -1.43 -9.59 -9.80
N TRP A 93 -1.23 -8.73 -8.81
CA TRP A 93 -0.72 -9.12 -7.50
C TRP A 93 -1.88 -9.59 -6.60
N PRO A 94 -1.77 -10.71 -5.89
CA PRO A 94 -2.79 -11.10 -4.91
C PRO A 94 -2.94 -10.01 -3.83
N MET A 95 -4.10 -9.92 -3.21
CA MET A 95 -4.35 -8.94 -2.15
C MET A 95 -3.56 -9.36 -0.90
N GLU A 96 -2.38 -8.76 -0.70
CA GLU A 96 -1.43 -9.05 0.40
C GLU A 96 -1.67 -8.10 1.59
N LYS A 97 -2.51 -8.54 2.52
CA LYS A 97 -2.86 -7.77 3.72
C LYS A 97 -1.87 -8.04 4.85
N ARG A 98 -1.40 -6.98 5.50
CA ARG A 98 -0.55 -7.06 6.70
C ARG A 98 -1.29 -6.45 7.88
N GLU A 99 -2.26 -7.20 8.37
CA GLU A 99 -3.18 -6.76 9.43
C GLU A 99 -2.64 -7.09 10.82
N ASN A 100 -1.63 -7.95 10.98
CA ASN A 100 -1.05 -8.28 12.27
C ASN A 100 0.43 -8.64 12.15
N ALA A 101 1.11 -8.82 13.28
CA ALA A 101 2.53 -9.17 13.34
C ALA A 101 2.79 -10.67 13.05
N ARG A 102 1.83 -11.42 12.49
CA ARG A 102 1.99 -12.85 12.13
C ARG A 102 2.33 -13.08 10.66
N GLY A 103 2.52 -12.00 9.90
CA GLY A 103 2.88 -12.03 8.49
C GLY A 103 1.71 -11.75 7.54
N PRO A 104 1.95 -11.85 6.23
CA PRO A 104 0.97 -11.49 5.21
C PRO A 104 -0.17 -12.51 5.11
N LYS A 105 -1.39 -12.02 4.93
CA LYS A 105 -2.55 -12.79 4.49
C LYS A 105 -2.80 -12.50 3.01
N PHE A 106 -2.86 -13.54 2.19
CA PHE A 106 -3.12 -13.43 0.77
C PHE A 106 -4.55 -13.82 0.44
N ARG A 107 -5.25 -12.99 -0.34
CA ARG A 107 -6.43 -13.39 -1.11
C ARG A 107 -6.02 -13.42 -2.58
N PHE A 108 -6.04 -14.62 -3.15
CA PHE A 108 -5.77 -14.83 -4.57
C PHE A 108 -7.03 -14.54 -5.39
N PHE A 109 -6.83 -14.32 -6.68
CA PHE A 109 -7.93 -14.19 -7.62
C PHE A 109 -8.59 -15.55 -7.89
N ASP A 110 -9.88 -15.54 -8.19
CA ASP A 110 -10.67 -16.75 -8.44
C ASP A 110 -10.24 -17.44 -9.74
N ARG A 111 -9.66 -16.65 -10.66
CA ARG A 111 -9.11 -17.11 -11.94
C ARG A 111 -7.67 -16.61 -12.10
N PRO A 112 -6.83 -17.30 -12.89
CA PRO A 112 -5.47 -16.86 -13.20
C PRO A 112 -5.47 -15.71 -14.23
N GLU A 113 -6.30 -14.69 -14.02
CA GLU A 113 -6.51 -13.56 -14.90
C GLU A 113 -6.32 -12.25 -14.13
N PRO A 114 -5.70 -11.22 -14.72
CA PRO A 114 -5.59 -9.94 -14.05
C PRO A 114 -6.94 -9.20 -14.05
N ALA A 115 -7.22 -8.49 -12.96
CA ALA A 115 -8.38 -7.62 -12.84
C ALA A 115 -8.08 -6.22 -13.41
N GLY A 116 -9.12 -5.53 -13.85
CA GLY A 116 -9.07 -4.20 -14.42
C GLY A 116 -8.99 -3.11 -13.35
N ILE A 117 -8.30 -2.02 -13.66
CA ILE A 117 -8.34 -0.77 -12.89
C ILE A 117 -8.96 0.30 -13.79
N PRO A 118 -10.25 0.64 -13.58
CA PRO A 118 -10.94 1.66 -14.37
C PRO A 118 -10.32 3.05 -14.24
N ALA A 119 -10.40 3.87 -15.28
CA ALA A 119 -9.96 5.27 -15.28
C ALA A 119 -10.53 6.08 -14.10
N GLY A 120 -11.79 5.81 -13.72
CA GLY A 120 -12.47 6.46 -12.60
C GLY A 120 -11.78 6.26 -11.24
N CYS A 121 -10.95 5.22 -11.09
CA CYS A 121 -10.12 5.05 -9.89
C CYS A 121 -9.04 6.12 -9.75
N LEU A 122 -8.66 6.74 -10.88
CA LEU A 122 -7.59 7.73 -11.00
C LEU A 122 -8.13 9.17 -11.11
N GLN A 123 -9.44 9.36 -11.26
CA GLN A 123 -10.08 10.67 -11.48
C GLN A 123 -10.77 11.13 -10.20
N ASN A 124 -10.54 12.37 -9.75
CA ASN A 124 -11.21 12.89 -8.56
C ASN A 124 -12.71 13.08 -8.79
N ALA A 125 -13.54 12.58 -7.87
CA ALA A 125 -15.00 12.64 -7.98
C ALA A 125 -15.62 14.05 -7.89
N ARG A 126 -14.85 15.06 -7.46
CA ARG A 126 -15.35 16.42 -7.18
C ARG A 126 -14.60 17.53 -7.91
N ILE A 127 -13.33 17.30 -8.24
CA ILE A 127 -12.44 18.30 -8.84
C ILE A 127 -12.05 17.81 -10.24
N PRO A 128 -12.73 18.29 -11.30
CA PRO A 128 -12.38 17.95 -12.67
C PRO A 128 -10.92 18.30 -12.96
N GLY A 129 -10.22 17.42 -13.68
CA GLY A 129 -8.82 17.62 -14.04
C GLY A 129 -7.80 17.29 -12.95
N LEU A 130 -8.25 16.87 -11.76
CA LEU A 130 -7.39 16.34 -10.71
C LEU A 130 -7.32 14.81 -10.79
N PHE A 131 -6.11 14.28 -10.92
CA PHE A 131 -5.85 12.85 -11.07
C PHE A 131 -4.92 12.30 -9.98
N PHE A 132 -5.04 11.02 -9.68
CA PHE A 132 -4.23 10.29 -8.70
C PHE A 132 -3.71 8.98 -9.30
N ALA A 133 -2.63 8.44 -8.72
CA ALA A 133 -2.05 7.18 -9.16
C ALA A 133 -1.37 6.44 -8.00
N GLY A 134 -1.01 5.18 -8.25
CA GLY A 134 -0.34 4.32 -7.28
C GLY A 134 -1.10 4.21 -5.97
N ARG A 135 -0.41 4.38 -4.83
CA ARG A 135 -1.01 4.27 -3.49
C ARG A 135 -2.19 5.24 -3.26
N CYS A 136 -2.27 6.35 -4.00
CA CYS A 136 -3.28 7.38 -3.81
C CYS A 136 -4.56 7.15 -4.62
N LEU A 137 -4.62 6.10 -5.45
CA LEU A 137 -5.81 5.79 -6.23
C LEU A 137 -7.01 5.42 -5.34
N SER A 138 -8.20 5.54 -5.89
CA SER A 138 -9.46 5.25 -5.21
C SER A 138 -9.74 3.75 -5.15
N ALA A 139 -9.55 3.16 -3.96
CA ALA A 139 -9.77 1.74 -3.69
C ALA A 139 -10.12 1.51 -2.21
N ASP A 140 -10.85 0.44 -1.93
CA ASP A 140 -11.07 -0.04 -0.57
C ASP A 140 -9.77 -0.63 0.06
N HIS A 141 -9.85 -0.98 1.34
CA HIS A 141 -8.71 -1.55 2.09
C HIS A 141 -8.14 -2.83 1.45
N GLU A 142 -9.03 -3.68 0.92
CA GLU A 142 -8.65 -4.99 0.40
C GLU A 142 -8.02 -4.87 -0.99
N ALA A 143 -8.62 -4.09 -1.89
CA ALA A 143 -8.07 -3.81 -3.21
C ALA A 143 -6.72 -3.09 -3.13
N LEU A 144 -6.58 -2.12 -2.21
CA LEU A 144 -5.32 -1.39 -2.03
C LEU A 144 -4.15 -2.33 -1.69
N ALA A 145 -4.40 -3.45 -1.02
CA ALA A 145 -3.39 -4.45 -0.71
C ALA A 145 -2.78 -5.11 -1.95
N SER A 146 -3.48 -5.09 -3.09
CA SER A 146 -3.01 -5.56 -4.39
C SER A 146 -2.42 -4.43 -5.25
N VAL A 147 -3.16 -3.32 -5.41
CA VAL A 147 -2.86 -2.34 -6.47
C VAL A 147 -1.76 -1.33 -6.13
N ARG A 148 -1.23 -1.32 -4.90
CA ARG A 148 -0.11 -0.46 -4.51
C ARG A 148 1.28 -1.06 -4.75
N VAL A 149 1.39 -2.21 -5.41
CA VAL A 149 2.68 -2.78 -5.81
C VAL A 149 3.33 -2.01 -6.95
N MET A 150 4.65 -2.10 -7.08
CA MET A 150 5.45 -1.28 -8.00
C MET A 150 4.94 -1.31 -9.44
N GLY A 151 4.62 -2.49 -9.98
CA GLY A 151 4.13 -2.64 -11.36
C GLY A 151 2.84 -1.86 -11.61
N THR A 152 1.84 -2.07 -10.76
CA THR A 152 0.55 -1.37 -10.84
C THR A 152 0.69 0.13 -10.60
N CYS A 153 1.57 0.55 -9.68
CA CYS A 153 1.88 1.96 -9.44
C CYS A 153 2.49 2.64 -10.69
N MET A 154 3.40 1.97 -11.40
CA MET A 154 3.96 2.51 -12.65
C MET A 154 2.89 2.60 -13.74
N ALA A 155 2.08 1.54 -13.93
CA ALA A 155 1.02 1.52 -14.92
C ALA A 155 -0.04 2.61 -14.68
N THR A 156 -0.51 2.73 -13.44
CA THR A 156 -1.48 3.78 -13.06
C THR A 156 -0.87 5.18 -13.13
N GLY A 157 0.44 5.33 -12.86
CA GLY A 157 1.16 6.60 -13.03
C GLY A 157 1.16 7.09 -14.48
N GLN A 158 1.48 6.20 -15.41
CA GLN A 158 1.40 6.50 -16.84
C GLN A 158 -0.05 6.82 -17.27
N ALA A 159 -1.01 5.99 -16.87
CA ALA A 159 -2.42 6.19 -17.18
C ALA A 159 -2.96 7.54 -16.69
N ALA A 160 -2.62 7.93 -15.45
CA ALA A 160 -3.04 9.22 -14.91
C ALA A 160 -2.47 10.40 -15.71
N ALA A 161 -1.22 10.30 -16.19
CA ALA A 161 -0.62 11.32 -17.04
C ALA A 161 -1.34 11.43 -18.39
N ASP A 162 -1.67 10.29 -19.02
CA ASP A 162 -2.42 10.28 -20.30
C ASP A 162 -3.83 10.87 -20.15
N LEU A 163 -4.52 10.57 -19.04
CA LEU A 163 -5.82 11.14 -18.73
C LEU A 163 -5.74 12.67 -18.51
N ALA A 164 -4.72 13.13 -17.78
CA ALA A 164 -4.48 14.54 -17.55
C ALA A 164 -4.20 15.31 -18.84
N LEU A 165 -3.39 14.74 -19.74
CA LEU A 165 -3.10 15.33 -21.05
C LEU A 165 -4.36 15.47 -21.90
N LYS A 166 -5.18 14.42 -21.99
CA LYS A 166 -6.46 14.45 -22.73
C LYS A 166 -7.42 15.49 -22.15
N HIS A 167 -7.51 15.57 -20.83
CA HIS A 167 -8.35 16.57 -20.17
C HIS A 167 -7.90 18.00 -20.51
N ALA A 168 -6.59 18.27 -20.45
CA ALA A 168 -6.04 19.57 -20.78
C ALA A 168 -6.26 19.97 -22.26
N GLN A 169 -6.23 19.02 -23.19
CA GLN A 169 -6.50 19.28 -24.61
C GLN A 169 -7.96 19.63 -24.89
N ASN A 170 -8.89 18.98 -24.18
CA ASN A 170 -10.33 19.21 -24.36
C ASN A 170 -10.82 20.51 -23.70
N HIS A 171 -9.98 21.18 -22.90
CA HIS A 171 -10.33 22.39 -22.13
C HIS A 171 -9.41 23.58 -22.50
N ARG A 172 -8.79 23.52 -23.67
CA ARG A 172 -8.16 24.67 -24.37
C ARG A 172 -9.12 25.24 -25.39
#